data_AF-A0A2N9NVZ6-F1
#
_entry.id   AF-A0A2N9NVZ6-F1
#
_cell.length_a   1.000
_cell.length_b   1.000
_cell.length_c   1.000
_cell.angle_alpha   90.00
_cell.angle_beta   90.00
_cell.angle_gamma   90.00
#
_symmetry.space_group_name_H-M   'P 1'
#
loop_
_entity.id
_entity.type
_entity.pdbx_description
1 polymer ?
#
loop_
_entity_poly.entity_id
_entity_poly.type
_entity_poly.pdbx_seq_one_letter_code
_entity_poly.pdbx_strand_id
1 'polypeptide(L)' 'MARFVGASTRCAPWGLWIWFKDGRDYETACRFDAQGDAENYAHKHLASSDEVEKFALLRRRPGKRERIKFITRNDLV' A
#
# COMPACT_ATOMS: atom_id res chain seq x y z
N MET A 1 -13.48 16.71 -0.23
CA MET A 1 -13.60 15.94 -1.49
C MET A 1 -12.27 16.06 -2.24
N ALA A 2 -11.37 15.09 -2.08
CA ALA A 2 -10.03 15.16 -2.67
C ALA A 2 -10.09 14.82 -4.17
N ARG A 3 -9.67 15.76 -5.02
CA ARG A 3 -9.58 15.58 -6.47
C ARG A 3 -8.45 14.59 -6.78
N PHE A 4 -8.82 13.45 -7.36
CA PHE A 4 -7.89 12.43 -7.84
C PHE A 4 -7.13 12.98 -9.05
N VAL A 5 -5.84 13.32 -8.88
CA VAL A 5 -4.98 13.73 -9.99
C VAL A 5 -4.68 12.49 -10.84
N GLY A 6 -5.28 12.46 -12.02
CA GLY A 6 -5.10 11.41 -13.00
C GLY A 6 -3.66 11.35 -13.51
N ALA A 7 -2.98 10.25 -13.19
CA ALA A 7 -1.86 9.75 -13.97
C ALA A 7 -2.32 8.46 -14.66
N SER A 8 -2.17 8.49 -15.99
CA SER A 8 -2.50 7.55 -17.07
C SER A 8 -2.81 6.09 -16.68
N THR A 9 -3.79 5.54 -17.37
CA THR A 9 -4.28 4.15 -17.43
C THR A 9 -3.24 3.10 -17.85
N ARG A 10 -1.96 3.24 -17.45
CA ARG A 10 -0.95 2.20 -17.59
C ARG A 10 -0.84 1.42 -16.28
N CYS A 11 -1.59 0.32 -16.25
CA CYS A 11 -1.32 -0.93 -15.52
C CYS A 11 -0.30 -0.90 -14.37
N ALA A 12 -0.56 -0.21 -13.27
CA ALA A 12 0.07 -0.56 -11.98
C ALA A 12 -0.85 -1.58 -11.28
N PRO A 13 -0.53 -2.89 -11.32
CA PRO A 13 -1.37 -3.92 -10.74
C PRO A 13 -1.26 -3.95 -9.21
N TRP A 14 -0.28 -3.29 -8.60
CA TRP A 14 -0.07 -3.32 -7.15
C TRP A 14 -0.17 -1.94 -6.51
N GLY A 15 -0.63 -1.93 -5.27
CA GLY A 15 -0.52 -0.77 -4.42
C GLY A 15 -0.57 -1.08 -2.94
N LEU A 16 -0.37 -0.07 -2.10
CA LEU A 16 -0.38 -0.23 -0.65
C LEU A 16 -1.42 0.68 0.00
N TRP A 17 -2.18 0.15 0.94
CA TRP A 17 -2.94 0.95 1.90
C TRP A 17 -2.13 1.07 3.20
N ILE A 18 -2.11 2.24 3.82
CA ILE A 18 -1.30 2.52 5.03
C ILE A 18 -2.22 2.83 6.21
N TRP A 19 -1.99 2.16 7.34
CA TRP A 19 -2.59 2.50 8.63
C TRP A 19 -1.52 3.03 9.58
N PHE A 20 -1.78 4.20 10.15
CA PHE A 20 -0.95 4.81 11.18
C PHE A 20 -1.48 4.48 12.57
N LYS A 21 -0.59 4.44 13.56
CA LYS A 21 -0.93 4.13 14.97
C LYS A 21 -1.86 5.17 15.60
N ASP A 22 -1.87 6.40 15.07
CA ASP A 22 -2.77 7.46 15.52
C ASP A 22 -4.19 7.35 14.95
N GLY A 23 -4.49 6.26 14.23
CA GLY A 23 -5.80 6.00 13.66
C GLY A 23 -6.03 6.66 12.30
N ARG A 24 -5.05 7.41 11.76
CA ARG A 24 -5.12 7.89 10.38
C ARG A 24 -4.94 6.73 9.41
N ASP A 25 -5.75 6.70 8.37
CA ASP A 25 -5.56 5.81 7.24
C ASP A 25 -5.37 6.64 5.97
N TYR A 26 -4.28 6.37 5.25
CA TYR A 26 -4.01 7.05 3.98
C TYR A 26 -4.62 6.23 2.85
N GLU A 27 -5.70 6.74 2.24
CA GLU A 27 -6.31 6.14 1.05
C GLU A 27 -5.38 6.22 -0.19
N THR A 28 -4.38 7.11 -0.14
CA THR A 28 -3.44 7.31 -1.26
C THR A 28 -2.57 6.07 -1.42
N ALA A 29 -3.00 5.20 -2.34
CA ALA A 29 -2.26 4.00 -2.66
C ALA A 29 -0.94 4.36 -3.34
N CYS A 30 0.19 4.09 -2.66
CA CYS A 30 1.48 3.96 -3.35
C CYS A 30 1.28 2.92 -4.48
N ARG A 31 1.69 3.24 -5.70
CA ARG A 31 1.50 2.38 -6.88
C ARG A 31 2.81 1.68 -7.20
N PHE A 32 2.74 0.40 -7.52
CA PHE A 32 3.89 -0.41 -7.89
C PHE A 32 3.57 -1.30 -9.09
N ASP A 33 4.58 -1.53 -9.92
CA ASP A 33 4.47 -2.41 -11.08
C ASP A 33 4.59 -3.88 -10.68
N ALA A 34 5.42 -4.18 -9.67
CA ALA A 34 5.62 -5.52 -9.13
C ALA A 34 5.16 -5.66 -7.68
N GLN A 35 4.78 -6.89 -7.31
CA GLN A 35 4.39 -7.24 -5.94
C GLN A 35 5.56 -7.03 -4.97
N GLY A 36 6.74 -7.55 -5.33
CA GLY A 36 7.93 -7.50 -4.48
C GLY A 36 8.39 -6.08 -4.17
N ASP A 37 8.20 -5.13 -5.09
CA ASP A 37 8.52 -3.72 -4.84
C ASP A 37 7.59 -3.08 -3.82
N ALA A 38 6.29 -3.40 -3.91
CA ALA A 38 5.30 -2.97 -2.93
C ALA A 38 5.59 -3.54 -1.54
N GLU A 39 5.92 -4.83 -1.48
CA GLU A 39 6.27 -5.50 -0.22
C GLU A 39 7.55 -4.91 0.36
N ASN A 40 8.62 -4.78 -0.44
CA ASN A 40 9.90 -4.23 0.02
C ASN A 40 9.75 -2.78 0.51
N TYR A 41 8.93 -1.96 -0.15
CA TYR A 41 8.60 -0.62 0.34
C TYR A 41 7.89 -0.68 1.69
N ALA A 42 6.84 -1.51 1.82
CA ALA A 42 6.11 -1.66 3.07
C ALA A 42 7.05 -2.10 4.22
N HIS A 43 7.90 -3.10 3.96
CA HIS A 43 8.88 -3.60 4.93
C HIS A 43 9.89 -2.52 5.36
N LYS A 44 10.48 -1.79 4.40
CA LYS A 44 11.39 -0.67 4.69
C LYS A 44 10.72 0.44 5.49
N HIS A 45 9.48 0.78 5.14
CA HIS A 45 8.76 1.86 5.83
C HIS A 45 8.31 1.44 7.23
N LEU A 46 7.90 0.18 7.43
CA LEU A 46 7.61 -0.36 8.76
C LEU A 46 8.86 -0.38 9.65
N ALA A 47 10.02 -0.70 9.08
CA ALA A 47 11.29 -0.69 9.82
C ALA A 47 11.77 0.73 10.15
N SER A 48 11.47 1.71 9.28
CA SER A 48 11.95 3.09 9.41
C SER A 48 10.99 4.04 10.13
N SER A 49 9.70 3.71 10.24
CA SER A 49 8.68 4.61 10.81
C SER A 49 7.95 3.95 11.96
N ASP A 50 8.05 4.54 13.16
CA ASP A 50 7.28 4.14 14.35
C ASP A 50 5.83 4.60 14.33
N GLU A 51 5.45 5.43 13.36
CA GLU A 51 4.09 5.95 13.20
C GLU A 51 3.21 4.99 12.42
N VAL A 52 3.79 4.14 11.56
CA VAL A 52 3.03 3.18 10.75
C VAL A 52 2.77 1.91 11.56
N GLU A 53 1.50 1.50 11.64
CA GLU A 53 1.06 0.28 12.30
C GLU A 53 1.18 -0.92 11.34
N LYS A 54 0.62 -0.78 10.14
CA LYS A 54 0.51 -1.85 9.15
C LYS A 54 0.24 -1.32 7.75
N PHE A 55 0.56 -2.15 6.77
CA PHE A 55 0.19 -1.97 5.38
C PHE A 55 -0.79 -3.05 4.93
N ALA A 56 -1.55 -2.78 3.88
CA ALA A 56 -2.23 -3.82 3.11
C ALA A 56 -1.82 -3.73 1.67
N LEU A 57 -1.38 -4.87 1.15
CA LEU A 57 -1.11 -5.07 -0.26
C LEU A 57 -2.44 -5.15 -1.01
N LEU A 58 -2.54 -4.31 -2.03
CA LEU A 58 -3.69 -4.19 -2.89
C LEU A 58 -3.30 -4.64 -4.28
N ARG A 59 -4.16 -5.44 -4.91
CA ARG A 59 -4.06 -5.75 -6.33
C ARG A 59 -5.18 -5.07 -7.08
N ARG A 60 -4.82 -4.27 -8.08
CA ARG A 60 -5.76 -3.71 -9.06
C ARG A 60 -5.94 -4.72 -10.18
N ARG A 61 -7.19 -5.15 -10.38
CA ARG A 61 -7.66 -5.83 -11.58
C ARG A 61 -8.61 -4.90 -12.33
N PRO A 62 -8.76 -5.07 -13.66
CA PRO A 62 -9.82 -4.38 -14.38
C PRO A 62 -11.18 -4.60 -13.68
N GLY A 63 -11.81 -3.52 -13.21
CA GLY A 63 -13.10 -3.55 -12.52
C GLY A 63 -13.09 -3.97 -11.04
N LYS A 64 -11.95 -4.32 -10.43
CA LYS A 64 -11.88 -4.72 -9.01
C LYS A 64 -10.60 -4.25 -8.30
N ARG A 65 -10.74 -3.80 -7.05
CA ARG A 65 -9.62 -3.58 -6.11
C ARG A 65 -9.67 -4.69 -5.07
N GLU A 66 -8.73 -5.61 -5.14
CA GLU A 66 -8.62 -6.72 -4.19
C GLU A 66 -7.59 -6.38 -3.11
N ARG A 67 -7.92 -6.65 -1.85
CA ARG A 67 -6.95 -6.63 -0.76
C ARG A 67 -6.39 -8.05 -0.63
N ILE A 68 -5.09 -8.20 -0.84
CA ILE A 68 -4.44 -9.50 -0.96
C ILE A 68 -3.87 -9.94 0.39
N LYS A 69 -3.12 -9.07 1.06
CA LYS A 69 -2.37 -9.41 2.27
C LYS A 69 -2.21 -8.18 3.17
N PHE A 70 -2.19 -8.40 4.48
CA PHE A 70 -1.69 -7.40 5.43
C PHE A 70 -0.20 -7.64 5.67
N ILE A 71 0.57 -6.56 5.68
CA ILE A 71 2.00 -6.58 5.97
C ILE A 71 2.16 -5.80 7.28
N THR A 72 2.66 -6.47 8.30
CA THR A 72 2.87 -5.89 9.63
C THR A 72 4.34 -6.00 10.00
N ARG A 73 4.77 -5.32 11.07
CA ARG A 73 6.13 -5.50 11.59
C ARG A 73 6.44 -6.95 11.98
N ASN A 74 5.42 -7.76 12.27
CA ASN A 74 5.58 -9.16 12.63
C ASN A 74 5.85 -10.08 11.42
N ASP A 75 5.57 -9.63 10.19
CA ASP A 75 5.93 -10.34 8.95
C ASP A 75 7.43 -10.23 8.62
N LEU A 76 8.19 -9.43 9.37
CA LEU A 76 9.65 -9.28 9.20
C LEU A 76 10.47 -10.34 9.96
N VAL A 77 9.81 -11.24 10.70
CA VAL A 77 10.42 -12.26 11.56
C VAL A 77 10.52 -13.60 10.84
#